data_AF-A0A261GMT2-F1
#
_entry.id   AF-A0A261GMT2-F1
#
_cell.length_a   1.000
_cell.length_b   1.000
_cell.length_c   1.000
_cell.angle_alpha   90.00
_cell.angle_beta   90.00
_cell.angle_gamma   90.00
#
_symmetry.space_group_name_H-M   'P 1'
#
loop_
_entity.id
_entity.type
_entity.pdbx_description
1 polymer ?
#
loop_
_entity_poly.entity_id
_entity_poly.type
_entity_poly.pdbx_seq_one_letter_code
_entity_poly.pdbx_strand_id
1 'polypeptide(L)'
;MNKGEWIWVAIRIFGIFLLVLGIKAIPDAVSGIYGYIQISAAIGDNAELAQVVAATQKAALTGSVKAITSILVYLPFSYYFLRHGKWLHRLASSETA
;
A
#
# COMPACT_ATOMS: atom_id res chain seq x y z
N MET A 1 33.59 1.83 4.88
CA MET A 1 32.48 1.55 3.95
C MET A 1 32.63 2.44 2.74
N ASN A 2 32.62 1.86 1.55
CA ASN A 2 32.68 2.59 0.28
C ASN A 2 31.30 3.18 -0.08
N LYS A 3 31.24 4.24 -0.88
CA LYS A 3 29.98 4.92 -1.28
C LYS A 3 28.96 3.94 -1.89
N GLY A 4 29.44 2.99 -2.68
CA GLY A 4 28.61 1.94 -3.27
C GLY A 4 27.94 1.04 -2.22
N GLU A 5 28.58 0.77 -1.09
CA GLU A 5 28.00 -0.05 -0.01
C GLU A 5 26.87 0.70 0.69
N TRP A 6 27.02 2.01 0.92
CA TRP A 6 25.98 2.86 1.50
C TRP A 6 24.73 2.94 0.62
N ILE A 7 24.90 3.15 -0.69
CA ILE A 7 23.79 3.17 -1.66
C ILE A 7 23.06 1.82 -1.66
N TRP A 8 23.81 0.72 -1.59
CA TRP A 8 23.24 -0.63 -1.57
C TRP A 8 22.42 -0.90 -0.30
N VAL A 9 22.91 -0.47 0.86
CA VAL A 9 22.19 -0.57 2.14
C VAL A 9 20.93 0.30 2.11
N ALA A 10 21.02 1.54 1.61
CA ALA A 10 19.87 2.45 1.53
C ALA A 10 18.73 1.87 0.68
N ILE A 11 19.03 1.28 -0.48
CA ILE A 11 18.04 0.62 -1.35
C ILE A 11 17.28 -0.48 -0.60
N ARG A 12 18.00 -1.28 0.20
CA ARG A 12 17.39 -2.37 0.97
C ARG A 12 16.53 -1.87 2.12
N ILE A 13 16.99 -0.86 2.86
CA ILE A 13 16.20 -0.23 3.92
C ILE A 13 14.90 0.35 3.33
N PHE A 14 14.99 1.01 2.18
CA PHE A 14 13.81 1.51 1.47
C PHE A 14 12.88 0.38 1.02
N GLY A 15 13.42 -0.74 0.51
CA GLY A 15 12.64 -1.94 0.18
C GLY A 15 11.91 -2.54 1.39
N ILE A 16 12.56 -2.59 2.56
CA ILE A 16 11.92 -3.03 3.82
C ILE A 16 10.81 -2.05 4.24
N PHE A 17 11.05 -0.74 4.12
CA PHE A 17 10.04 0.26 4.42
C PHE A 17 8.78 0.09 3.57
N LEU A 18 8.94 -0.10 2.25
CA LEU A 18 7.83 -0.41 1.35
C LEU A 18 7.15 -1.75 1.70
N LEU A 19 7.90 -2.74 2.16
CA LEU A 19 7.33 -4.02 2.60
C LEU A 19 6.37 -3.80 3.77
N VAL A 20 6.80 -3.03 4.77
CA VAL A 20 6.00 -2.71 5.95
C VAL A 20 4.73 -1.96 5.56
N LEU A 21 4.83 -0.97 4.66
CA LEU A 21 3.66 -0.25 4.14
C LEU A 21 2.70 -1.17 3.39
N GLY A 22 3.22 -2.07 2.56
CA GLY A 22 2.42 -3.05 1.83
C GLY A 22 1.69 -4.02 2.76
N ILE A 23 2.38 -4.55 3.79
CA ILE A 23 1.78 -5.44 4.78
C ILE A 23 0.70 -4.71 5.59
N LYS A 24 0.93 -3.46 6.00
CA LYS A 24 -0.07 -2.66 6.72
C LYS A 24 -1.33 -2.41 5.89
N ALA A 25 -1.19 -2.29 4.57
CA ALA A 25 -2.33 -2.06 3.68
C ALA A 25 -3.24 -3.32 3.52
N ILE A 26 -2.75 -4.52 3.85
CA ILE A 26 -3.55 -5.76 3.77
C ILE A 26 -4.78 -5.73 4.71
N PRO A 27 -4.64 -5.52 6.03
CA PRO A 27 -5.79 -5.44 6.92
C PRO A 27 -6.72 -4.26 6.57
N ASP A 28 -6.18 -3.14 6.08
CA ASP A 28 -6.98 -1.99 5.62
C ASP A 28 -7.84 -2.36 4.39
N ALA A 29 -7.29 -3.12 3.45
CA ALA A 29 -8.03 -3.61 2.28
C ALA A 29 -9.13 -4.60 2.70
N VAL A 30 -8.79 -5.57 3.56
CA VAL A 30 -9.75 -6.58 4.06
C VAL A 30 -10.88 -5.90 4.84
N SER A 31 -10.55 -5.05 5.81
CA SER A 31 -11.55 -4.35 6.63
C SER A 31 -12.46 -3.44 5.80
N GLY A 32 -11.92 -2.74 4.81
CA GLY A 32 -12.73 -1.91 3.90
C GLY A 32 -13.72 -2.72 3.06
N ILE A 33 -13.30 -3.88 2.53
CA ILE A 33 -14.18 -4.78 1.77
C ILE A 33 -15.27 -5.37 2.67
N TYR A 34 -14.89 -5.89 3.85
CA TYR A 34 -15.85 -6.45 4.80
C TYR A 34 -16.85 -5.41 5.30
N GLY A 35 -16.37 -4.19 5.60
CA GLY A 35 -17.22 -3.07 5.99
C GLY A 35 -18.23 -2.71 4.90
N TYR A 36 -17.79 -2.64 3.64
CA TYR A 36 -18.69 -2.40 2.51
C TYR A 36 -19.80 -3.45 2.41
N ILE A 37 -19.46 -4.74 2.54
CA ILE A 37 -20.43 -5.85 2.48
C ILE A 37 -21.43 -5.75 3.65
N GLN A 38 -20.97 -5.57 4.88
CA GLN A 38 -21.87 -5.51 6.04
C GLN A 38 -22.79 -4.28 6.02
N ILE A 39 -22.26 -3.12 5.61
CA ILE A 39 -23.06 -1.90 5.49
C ILE A 39 -24.14 -2.06 4.41
N SER A 40 -23.81 -2.71 3.30
CA SER A 40 -24.79 -2.98 2.24
C SER A 40 -25.92 -3.93 2.67
N ALA A 41 -25.63 -4.86 3.61
CA ALA A 41 -26.62 -5.76 4.18
C ALA A 41 -27.48 -5.10 5.28
N ALA A 42 -26.98 -4.01 5.90
CA ALA A 42 -27.66 -3.28 6.96
C ALA A 42 -28.58 -2.15 6.45
N ILE A 43 -28.76 -2.01 5.13
CA ILE A 43 -29.71 -1.07 4.53
C ILE A 43 -31.13 -1.53 4.86
N GLY A 44 -31.65 -1.05 5.99
CA GLY A 44 -33.07 -1.08 6.34
C GLY A 44 -33.76 0.23 5.95
N ASP A 45 -35.10 0.20 5.89
CA ASP A 45 -36.04 1.23 5.40
C ASP A 45 -36.00 2.61 6.09
N ASN A 46 -34.99 2.92 6.91
CA ASN A 46 -34.87 4.20 7.60
C ASN A 46 -34.22 5.28 6.72
N ALA A 47 -35.05 6.16 6.17
CA ALA A 47 -34.64 7.26 5.30
C ALA A 47 -33.61 8.22 5.94
N GLU A 48 -33.64 8.42 7.27
CA GLU A 48 -32.67 9.26 7.98
C GLU A 48 -31.27 8.66 8.03
N LEU A 49 -31.16 7.33 8.04
CA LEU A 49 -29.88 6.62 8.06
C LEU A 49 -29.32 6.37 6.66
N ALA A 50 -30.15 6.48 5.62
CA ALA A 50 -29.75 6.18 4.24
C ALA A 50 -28.56 7.04 3.75
N GLN A 51 -28.54 8.34 4.06
CA GLN A 51 -27.41 9.21 3.70
C GLN A 51 -26.12 8.82 4.45
N VAL A 52 -26.21 8.50 5.74
CA VAL A 52 -25.07 8.10 6.56
C VAL A 52 -24.51 6.76 6.06
N VAL A 53 -25.40 5.81 5.76
CA VAL A 53 -25.05 4.50 5.22
C VAL A 53 -24.37 4.64 3.85
N ALA A 54 -24.92 5.45 2.95
CA ALA A 54 -24.32 5.70 1.64
C ALA A 54 -22.93 6.38 1.74
N ALA A 55 -22.77 7.35 2.65
CA ALA A 55 -21.48 8.01 2.89
C ALA A 55 -20.44 7.03 3.46
N THR A 56 -20.84 6.17 4.40
CA THR A 56 -19.96 5.18 5.02
C THR A 56 -19.58 4.09 4.02
N GLN A 57 -20.51 3.65 3.18
CA GLN A 57 -20.26 2.70 2.10
C GLN A 57 -19.25 3.27 1.08
N LYS A 58 -19.42 4.53 0.67
CA LYS A 58 -18.48 5.22 -0.22
C LYS A 58 -17.10 5.38 0.41
N ALA A 59 -17.03 5.70 1.70
CA ALA A 59 -15.77 5.79 2.43
C ALA A 59 -15.06 4.43 2.52
N ALA A 60 -15.79 3.36 2.83
CA ALA A 60 -15.26 2.00 2.87
C ALA A 60 -14.73 1.53 1.50
N LEU A 61 -15.47 1.83 0.42
CA LEU A 61 -15.03 1.55 -0.95
C LEU A 61 -13.76 2.34 -1.31
N THR A 62 -13.73 3.63 -1.00
CA THR A 62 -12.57 4.47 -1.30
C THR A 62 -11.33 4.02 -0.51
N GLY A 63 -11.52 3.68 0.77
CA GLY A 63 -10.47 3.16 1.65
C GLY A 63 -9.91 1.82 1.15
N SER A 64 -10.78 0.88 0.78
CA SER A 64 -10.38 -0.42 0.24
C SER A 64 -9.65 -0.28 -1.10
N VAL A 65 -10.12 0.55 -2.03
CA VAL A 65 -9.43 0.80 -3.30
C VAL A 65 -8.03 1.35 -3.06
N LYS A 66 -7.88 2.36 -2.19
CA LYS A 66 -6.57 2.94 -1.84
C LYS A 66 -5.64 1.89 -1.23
N ALA A 67 -6.16 1.05 -0.34
CA ALA A 67 -5.38 -0.01 0.29
C ALA A 67 -4.93 -1.06 -0.73
N ILE A 68 -5.81 -1.51 -1.62
CA ILE A 68 -5.48 -2.44 -2.71
C ILE A 68 -4.42 -1.84 -3.63
N THR A 69 -4.57 -0.59 -4.06
CA THR A 69 -3.55 0.09 -4.87
C THR A 69 -2.21 0.15 -4.14
N SER A 70 -2.22 0.43 -2.83
CA SER A 70 -1.01 0.44 -2.01
C SER A 70 -0.33 -0.93 -1.96
N ILE A 71 -1.11 -2.02 -1.86
CA ILE A 71 -0.58 -3.39 -1.92
C ILE A 71 0.06 -3.67 -3.28
N LEU A 72 -0.65 -3.34 -4.37
CA LEU A 72 -0.20 -3.57 -5.74
C LEU A 72 1.03 -2.75 -6.13
N VAL A 73 1.26 -1.61 -5.47
CA VAL A 73 2.46 -0.79 -5.68
C VAL A 73 3.56 -1.20 -4.72
N TYR A 74 3.31 -1.19 -3.41
CA TYR A 74 4.39 -1.34 -2.43
C TYR A 74 4.98 -2.75 -2.39
N LEU A 75 4.18 -3.82 -2.53
CA LEU A 75 4.71 -5.18 -2.47
C LEU A 75 5.61 -5.53 -3.66
N PRO A 76 5.23 -5.27 -4.93
CA PRO A 76 6.11 -5.55 -6.06
C PRO A 76 7.39 -4.71 -6.06
N PHE A 77 7.29 -3.42 -5.70
CA PHE A 77 8.47 -2.56 -5.60
C PHE A 77 9.38 -2.95 -4.45
N SER A 78 8.82 -3.29 -3.28
CA SER A 78 9.58 -3.84 -2.15
C SER A 78 10.37 -5.08 -2.56
N TYR A 79 9.70 -6.04 -3.21
CA TYR A 79 10.33 -7.26 -3.70
C TYR A 79 11.46 -6.96 -4.71
N TYR A 80 11.23 -6.02 -5.63
CA TYR A 80 12.24 -5.58 -6.57
C TYR A 80 13.48 -4.99 -5.87
N PHE A 81 13.32 -4.07 -4.92
CA PHE A 81 14.46 -3.46 -4.22
C PHE A 81 15.24 -4.45 -3.37
N LEU A 82 14.56 -5.44 -2.77
CA LEU A 82 15.20 -6.46 -1.96
C LEU A 82 15.96 -7.50 -2.80
N ARG A 83 15.39 -7.96 -3.93
CA ARG A 83 15.94 -9.07 -4.73
C ARG A 83 16.73 -8.61 -5.97
N HIS A 84 16.35 -7.51 -6.60
CA HIS A 84 16.82 -7.09 -7.93
C HIS A 84 17.36 -5.65 -8.01
N GLY A 85 17.54 -4.94 -6.88
CA GLY A 85 17.99 -3.54 -6.81
C GLY A 85 19.34 -3.19 -7.45
N LYS A 86 20.01 -4.11 -8.16
CA LYS A 86 21.29 -3.91 -8.86
C LYS A 86 21.22 -2.83 -9.94
N TRP A 87 20.10 -2.71 -10.64
CA TRP A 87 19.94 -1.68 -11.68
C TRP A 87 19.89 -0.28 -11.06
N LEU A 88 19.10 -0.09 -10.00
CA LEU A 88 19.01 1.16 -9.28
C LEU A 88 20.35 1.55 -8.63
N HIS A 89 21.04 0.56 -8.07
CA HIS A 89 22.38 0.73 -7.50
C HIS A 89 23.40 1.21 -8.54
N ARG A 90 23.38 0.62 -9.74
CA ARG A 90 24.25 1.04 -10.85
C ARG A 90 23.97 2.47 -11.27
N LEU A 91 22.71 2.83 -11.46
CA LEU A 91 22.31 4.20 -11.82
C LEU A 91 22.77 5.23 -10.77
N ALA A 92 22.47 4.97 -9.49
CA ALA A 92 22.85 5.86 -8.39
C ALA A 92 24.38 5.95 -8.21
N SER A 93 25.11 4.89 -8.54
CA SER A 93 26.57 4.90 -8.51
C SER A 93 27.19 5.63 -9.70
N SER A 94 26.56 5.61 -10.87
CA SER A 94 27.06 6.28 -12.10
C SER A 94 26.80 7.78 -12.11
N GLU A 95 25.79 8.26 -11.38
CA GLU A 95 25.42 9.68 -11.36
C GLU A 95 26.40 10.56 -10.56
N THR A 96 27.41 9.94 -9.94
CA THR A 96 28.39 10.64 -9.12
C THR A 96 29.85 10.25 -9.41
N ALA A 97 30.07 9.61 -10.56
CA ALA A 97 31.39 9.34 -11.12
C ALA A 97 31.81 10.44 -12.08
#